data_AF-A0A3D4B529-F1
#
_entry.id   AF-A0A3D4B529-F1
#
_cell.length_a   1.000
_cell.length_b   1.000
_cell.length_c   1.000
_cell.angle_alpha   90.00
_cell.angle_beta   90.00
_cell.angle_gamma   90.00
#
_symmetry.space_group_name_H-M   'P 1'
#
loop_
_entity.id
_entity.type
_entity.pdbx_description
1 polymer ?
#
loop_
_entity_poly.entity_id
_entity_poly.type
_entity_poly.pdbx_seq_one_letter_code
_entity_poly.pdbx_strand_id
1 'polypeptide(L)'
;QRHKAQLKAVDGVSFTLQRGETLGLVGESGCGKTTAGRVILRLIEPTSGSVTLTTSLQEHEPRQEHDIFSLKKETLRLLRRQMQIVFQDPYGSLNPRMTVGTLLREPLIIHN
;
A
#
# COMPACT_ATOMS: atom_id res chain seq x y z
N GLN A 1 -24.61 3.14 -27.83
CA GLN A 1 -24.20 3.28 -26.41
C GLN A 1 -23.23 2.15 -26.09
N ARG A 2 -21.99 2.44 -25.69
CA ARG A 2 -21.01 1.40 -25.31
C ARG A 2 -21.29 0.96 -23.87
N HIS A 3 -21.70 -0.29 -23.68
CA HIS A 3 -21.67 -0.93 -22.36
C HIS A 3 -20.21 -1.03 -21.91
N LYS A 4 -19.80 -0.20 -20.94
CA LYS A 4 -18.57 -0.46 -20.18
C LYS A 4 -18.86 -1.65 -19.28
N ALA A 5 -18.39 -2.84 -19.66
CA ALA A 5 -18.36 -3.97 -18.74
C ALA A 5 -17.56 -3.55 -17.50
N GLN A 6 -18.12 -3.73 -16.30
CA GLN A 6 -17.40 -3.50 -15.05
C GLN A 6 -16.30 -4.56 -14.95
N LEU A 7 -15.06 -4.15 -15.20
CA LEU A 7 -13.89 -5.03 -15.06
C LEU A 7 -13.60 -5.22 -13.57
N LYS A 8 -13.79 -6.44 -13.07
CA LYS A 8 -13.32 -6.84 -11.75
C LYS A 8 -11.82 -7.15 -11.81
N ALA A 9 -10.99 -6.20 -11.41
CA ALA A 9 -9.54 -6.41 -11.37
C ALA A 9 -9.13 -7.36 -10.23
N VAL A 10 -9.90 -7.42 -9.14
CA VAL A 10 -9.67 -8.32 -8.00
C VAL A 10 -11.02 -8.92 -7.63
N ASP A 11 -11.17 -10.24 -7.75
CA ASP A 11 -12.42 -10.95 -7.44
C ASP A 11 -12.15 -12.02 -6.37
N GLY A 12 -12.72 -11.85 -5.17
CA GLY A 12 -12.72 -12.89 -4.12
C GLY A 12 -11.36 -13.28 -3.54
N VAL A 13 -10.33 -12.45 -3.64
CA VAL A 13 -9.00 -12.77 -3.09
C VAL A 13 -8.98 -12.56 -1.58
N SER A 14 -8.59 -13.59 -0.82
CA SER A 14 -8.38 -13.51 0.63
C SER A 14 -7.11 -14.27 1.01
N PHE A 15 -6.24 -13.61 1.77
CA PHE A 15 -5.03 -14.22 2.32
C PHE A 15 -4.62 -13.47 3.59
N THR A 16 -3.83 -14.13 4.41
CA THR A 16 -3.17 -13.53 5.58
C THR A 16 -1.68 -13.68 5.40
N LEU A 17 -0.93 -12.60 5.60
CA LEU A 17 0.53 -12.62 5.57
C LEU A 17 1.07 -12.44 6.99
N GLN A 18 1.73 -13.45 7.53
CA GLN A 18 2.34 -13.38 8.86
C GLN A 18 3.65 -12.61 8.84
N ARG A 19 4.06 -12.11 10.00
CA ARG A 19 5.36 -11.45 10.15
C ARG A 19 6.48 -12.43 9.79
N GLY A 20 7.37 -12.00 8.88
CA GLY A 20 8.52 -12.79 8.44
C GLY A 20 8.23 -13.65 7.20
N GLU A 21 6.99 -13.70 6.74
CA GLU A 21 6.63 -14.36 5.49
C GLU A 21 6.81 -13.44 4.28
N THR A 22 7.00 -14.06 3.12
CA THR A 22 7.03 -13.38 1.83
C THR A 22 5.92 -13.93 0.95
N LEU A 23 5.03 -13.05 0.46
CA LEU A 23 3.98 -13.41 -0.48
C LEU A 23 4.33 -12.93 -1.89
N GLY A 24 4.36 -13.87 -2.84
CA GLY A 24 4.44 -13.57 -4.27
C GLY A 24 3.06 -13.62 -4.91
N LEU A 25 2.64 -12.52 -5.57
CA LEU A 25 1.42 -12.49 -6.37
C LEU A 25 1.76 -12.63 -7.86
N VAL A 26 1.41 -13.76 -8.46
CA VAL A 26 1.74 -14.10 -9.85
C VAL A 26 0.48 -14.22 -10.72
N GLY A 27 0.61 -13.96 -12.02
CA GLY A 27 -0.49 -14.02 -12.99
C GLY A 27 -0.20 -13.21 -14.24
N GLU A 28 -1.06 -13.32 -15.25
CA GLU A 28 -0.91 -12.65 -16.55
C GLU A 28 -0.96 -11.11 -16.46
N SER A 29 -0.43 -10.41 -17.47
CA SER A 29 -0.57 -8.96 -17.55
C SER A 29 -2.04 -8.55 -17.53
N GLY A 30 -2.40 -7.55 -16.72
CA GLY A 30 -3.79 -7.10 -16.59
C GLY A 30 -4.68 -7.90 -15.64
N CYS A 31 -4.20 -8.98 -15.02
CA CYS A 31 -4.99 -9.77 -14.05
C CYS A 31 -5.18 -9.10 -12.67
N GLY A 32 -4.83 -7.81 -12.54
CA GLY A 32 -5.12 -7.02 -11.34
C GLY A 32 -4.10 -7.06 -10.20
N LYS A 33 -2.92 -7.66 -10.38
CA LYS A 33 -1.85 -7.68 -9.33
C LYS A 33 -1.50 -6.30 -8.79
N THR A 34 -1.27 -5.34 -9.70
CA THR A 34 -0.95 -3.95 -9.34
C THR A 34 -2.12 -3.28 -8.62
N THR A 35 -3.36 -3.61 -9.01
CA THR A 35 -4.57 -3.12 -8.33
C THR A 35 -4.65 -3.66 -6.91
N ALA A 36 -4.44 -4.97 -6.71
CA ALA A 36 -4.41 -5.59 -5.38
C ALA A 36 -3.33 -4.96 -4.48
N GLY A 37 -2.09 -4.81 -4.98
CA GLY A 37 -1.01 -4.18 -4.23
C GLY A 37 -1.33 -2.72 -3.83
N ARG A 38 -1.94 -1.94 -4.73
CA ARG A 38 -2.36 -0.56 -4.44
C ARG A 38 -3.50 -0.49 -3.44
N VAL A 39 -4.46 -1.42 -3.48
CA VAL A 39 -5.56 -1.50 -2.50
C VAL A 39 -5.01 -1.84 -1.11
N ILE A 40 -4.09 -2.81 -1.00
CA ILE A 40 -3.46 -3.19 0.28
C ILE A 40 -2.77 -1.99 0.96
N LEU A 41 -2.21 -1.09 0.16
CA LEU A 41 -1.53 0.12 0.64
C LEU A 41 -2.46 1.34 0.78
N ARG A 42 -3.78 1.17 0.57
CA ARG A 42 -4.77 2.25 0.51
C ARG A 42 -4.35 3.39 -0.44
N LEU A 43 -3.77 3.04 -1.58
CA LEU A 43 -3.51 3.96 -2.70
C LEU A 43 -4.71 4.05 -3.64
N ILE A 44 -5.61 3.07 -3.58
CA ILE A 44 -6.89 3.01 -4.30
C ILE A 44 -7.94 2.50 -3.31
N GLU A 45 -9.14 3.10 -3.32
CA GLU A 45 -10.28 2.63 -2.53
C GLU A 45 -10.92 1.39 -3.19
N PRO A 46 -11.16 0.30 -2.45
CA PRO A 46 -11.81 -0.90 -2.97
C PRO A 46 -13.30 -0.65 -3.17
N THR A 47 -13.93 -1.41 -4.08
CA THR A 47 -15.39 -1.41 -4.22
C THR A 47 -16.06 -2.03 -2.99
N SER A 48 -15.45 -3.05 -2.39
CA SER A 48 -15.87 -3.72 -1.17
C SER A 48 -14.72 -4.54 -0.58
N GLY A 49 -14.91 -5.04 0.65
CA GLY A 49 -13.91 -5.81 1.39
C GLY A 49 -13.17 -4.96 2.42
N SER A 50 -12.17 -5.57 3.06
CA SER A 50 -11.35 -4.94 4.09
C SER A 50 -9.89 -5.34 3.92
N VAL A 51 -9.00 -4.51 4.47
CA VAL A 51 -7.58 -4.85 4.63
C VAL A 51 -7.20 -4.47 6.04
N THR A 52 -6.74 -5.45 6.81
CA THR A 52 -6.31 -5.25 8.18
C THR A 52 -4.79 -5.33 8.30
N LEU A 53 -4.21 -4.49 9.16
CA LEU A 53 -2.80 -4.56 9.54
C LEU A 53 -2.69 -4.67 11.05
N THR A 54 -2.02 -5.72 11.52
CA THR A 54 -1.68 -5.88 12.94
C THR A 54 -0.37 -5.16 13.26
N THR A 55 -0.46 -4.04 13.95
CA THR A 55 0.71 -3.24 14.37
C THR A 55 0.44 -2.53 15.68
N SER A 56 1.50 -1.97 16.27
CA SER A 56 1.37 -0.95 17.30
C SER A 56 1.46 0.44 16.67
N LEU A 57 0.69 1.39 17.18
CA LEU A 57 0.68 2.79 16.74
C LEU A 57 1.57 3.69 17.60
N GLN A 58 1.94 3.23 18.80
CA GLN A 58 2.78 3.95 19.76
C GLN A 58 3.85 3.02 20.31
N GLU A 59 4.95 3.60 20.76
CA GLU A 59 5.96 2.84 21.48
C GLU A 59 5.34 2.28 22.77
N HIS A 60 5.70 1.05 23.13
CA HIS A 60 5.20 0.32 24.30
C HIS A 60 3.72 -0.13 24.28
N GLU A 61 2.94 0.22 23.27
CA GLU A 61 1.59 -0.33 23.10
C GLU A 61 1.61 -1.72 22.47
N PRO A 62 0.70 -2.64 22.87
CA PRO A 62 0.56 -3.94 22.23
C PRO A 62 0.16 -3.78 20.77
N ARG A 63 0.52 -4.77 19.95
CA ARG A 63 0.05 -4.80 18.56
C ARG A 63 -1.43 -5.15 18.54
N GLN A 64 -2.19 -4.41 17.76
CA GLN A 64 -3.60 -4.64 17.53
C GLN A 64 -3.92 -4.60 16.05
N GLU A 65 -5.04 -5.22 15.68
CA GLU A 65 -5.50 -5.22 14.31
C GLU A 65 -6.19 -3.89 13.96
N HIS A 66 -5.84 -3.34 12.79
CA HIS A 66 -6.41 -2.10 12.29
C HIS A 66 -6.95 -2.28 10.88
N ASP A 67 -8.25 -2.08 10.67
CA ASP A 67 -8.81 -1.93 9.32
C ASP A 67 -8.39 -0.59 8.73
N ILE A 68 -7.53 -0.64 7.72
CA ILE A 68 -6.86 0.54 7.17
C ILE A 68 -7.82 1.52 6.50
N PHE A 69 -9.00 1.07 6.06
CA PHE A 69 -9.99 1.91 5.40
C PHE A 69 -10.84 2.71 6.40
N SER A 70 -11.00 2.19 7.62
CA SER A 70 -11.70 2.86 8.72
C SER A 70 -10.89 3.94 9.44
N LEU A 71 -9.56 3.95 9.25
CA LEU A 71 -8.66 4.84 10.00
C LEU A 71 -8.78 6.32 9.57
N LYS A 72 -8.69 7.20 10.58
CA LYS A 72 -8.52 8.65 10.40
C LYS A 72 -7.15 8.97 9.80
N LYS A 73 -7.05 10.14 9.15
CA LYS A 73 -5.84 10.59 8.42
C LYS A 73 -4.57 10.59 9.28
N GLU A 74 -4.66 10.99 10.53
CA GLU A 74 -3.53 11.04 11.47
C GLU A 74 -2.98 9.64 11.77
N THR A 75 -3.87 8.72 12.12
CA THR A 75 -3.53 7.31 12.39
C THR A 75 -3.00 6.62 11.13
N LEU A 76 -3.60 6.90 9.97
CA LEU A 76 -3.13 6.37 8.69
C LEU A 76 -1.72 6.87 8.35
N ARG A 77 -1.34 8.09 8.73
CA ARG A 77 0.03 8.62 8.55
C ARG A 77 1.04 7.81 9.37
N LEU A 78 0.71 7.46 10.62
CA LEU A 78 1.55 6.60 11.45
C LEU A 78 1.67 5.20 10.84
N LEU A 79 0.55 4.63 10.38
CA LEU A 79 0.50 3.31 9.76
C LEU A 79 1.36 3.22 8.49
N ARG A 80 1.38 4.28 7.67
CA ARG A 80 2.21 4.34 6.45
C ARG A 80 3.71 4.18 6.72
N ARG A 81 4.21 4.48 7.92
CA ARG A 81 5.61 4.20 8.28
C ARG A 81 5.93 2.70 8.27
N GLN A 82 4.93 1.84 8.45
CA GLN A 82 5.04 0.38 8.40
C GLN A 82 4.77 -0.20 7.01
N MET A 83 4.35 0.63 6.04
CA MET A 83 3.96 0.23 4.69
C MET A 83 4.76 1.01 3.65
N GLN A 84 5.85 0.42 3.14
CA GLN A 84 6.69 1.05 2.12
C GLN A 84 6.46 0.38 0.77
N ILE A 85 6.38 1.19 -0.29
CA ILE A 85 6.22 0.71 -1.66
C ILE A 85 7.48 1.01 -2.47
N VAL A 86 7.88 0.04 -3.28
CA VAL A 86 8.84 0.23 -4.37
C VAL A 86 8.06 0.04 -5.67
N PHE A 87 7.98 1.09 -6.48
CA PHE A 87 7.25 1.06 -7.75
C PHE A 87 8.03 0.31 -8.84
N GLN A 88 7.30 -0.31 -9.78
CA GLN A 88 7.89 -1.09 -10.88
C GLN A 88 8.78 -0.24 -11.80
N ASP A 89 8.49 1.05 -11.95
CA ASP A 89 9.37 2.02 -12.62
C ASP A 89 9.98 2.97 -11.57
N PRO A 90 11.15 2.63 -11.00
CA PRO A 90 11.81 3.49 -10.04
C PRO A 90 12.35 4.77 -10.70
N TYR A 91 12.66 4.76 -12.00
CA TYR A 91 13.25 5.91 -12.69
C TYR A 91 12.24 7.03 -12.88
N GLY A 92 10.98 6.71 -13.19
CA GLY A 92 9.89 7.68 -13.29
C GLY A 92 9.58 8.41 -11.97
N SER A 93 10.05 7.88 -10.83
CA SER A 93 9.89 8.52 -9.51
C SER A 93 11.01 9.49 -9.14
N LEU A 94 12.09 9.54 -9.93
CA LEU A 94 13.22 10.44 -9.69
C LEU A 94 13.02 11.76 -10.43
N ASN A 95 13.15 12.88 -9.72
CA ASN A 95 13.20 14.19 -10.36
C ASN A 95 14.64 14.46 -10.82
N PRO A 96 14.94 14.51 -12.13
CA PRO A 96 16.30 14.70 -12.64
C PRO A 96 16.88 16.07 -12.31
N ARG A 97 16.06 17.02 -11.81
CA ARG A 97 16.52 18.33 -11.32
C ARG A 97 16.98 18.31 -9.87
N MET A 98 16.87 17.17 -9.18
CA MET A 98 17.27 17.02 -7.78
C MET A 98 18.51 16.14 -7.66
N THR A 99 19.39 16.48 -6.73
CA THR A 99 20.55 15.62 -6.43
C THR A 99 20.11 14.36 -5.70
N VAL A 100 20.89 13.28 -5.82
CA VAL A 100 20.67 12.05 -5.04
C VAL A 100 20.57 12.35 -3.55
N GLY A 101 21.43 13.24 -3.02
CA GLY A 101 21.40 13.63 -1.61
C GLY A 101 20.10 14.33 -1.20
N THR A 102 19.52 15.14 -2.09
CA THR A 102 18.22 15.80 -1.85
C THR A 102 17.10 14.77 -1.80
N LEU A 103 17.07 13.83 -2.73
CA LEU A 103 16.06 12.77 -2.80
C LEU A 103 16.12 11.83 -1.58
N LEU A 104 17.33 11.52 -1.09
CA LEU A 104 17.50 10.71 0.12
C LEU A 104 17.10 11.45 1.41
N ARG A 105 17.23 12.78 1.45
CA ARG A 105 16.89 13.59 2.63
C ARG A 105 15.39 13.87 2.77
N GLU A 106 14.70 14.03 1.66
CA GLU A 106 13.26 14.35 1.63
C GLU A 106 12.41 13.42 2.53
N PRO A 107 12.49 12.07 2.43
CA PRO A 107 11.70 11.20 3.29
C PRO A 107 12.10 11.29 4.77
N LEU A 108 13.35 11.62 5.10
CA LEU A 108 13.81 11.77 6.48
C LEU A 108 13.24 13.04 7.13
N ILE A 109 13.07 14.11 6.36
CA ILE A 109 12.48 15.37 6.86
C ILE A 109 10.97 15.21 7.09
N ILE A 110 10.27 14.52 6.20
CA ILE A 110 8.80 14.36 6.26
C ILE A 110 8.35 13.45 7.42
N HIS A 111 9.21 12.54 7.87
CA HIS A 111 8.88 11.51 8.88
C HIS A 111 9.57 11.71 10.25
N ASN A 112 10.25 12.84 10.45
CA ASN A 112 10.59 13.34 11.80
C ASN A 112 9.35 13.88 12.50
#